data_AF-A0A453PIJ5-F1
#
_entry.id   AF-A0A453PIJ5-F1
#
_cell.length_a   1.000
_cell.length_b   1.000
_cell.length_c   1.000
_cell.angle_alpha   90.00
_cell.angle_beta   90.00
_cell.angle_gamma   90.00
#
_symmetry.space_group_name_H-M   'P 1'
#
loop_
_entity.id
_entity.type
_entity.pdbx_description
1 polymer ?
#
loop_
_entity_poly.entity_id
_entity_poly.type
_entity_poly.pdbx_seq_one_letter_code
_entity_poly.pdbx_strand_id
1 'polypeptide(L)'
;VDAHRPKELAPSVVHSCEHGKSMAEASRTSEARRDAVFARWVIFSPARSRRPTDLKSHGPANPSPGPDDGAPKPSCPFCLGRESECAPEIFRVPPPDASPPWRIRVIENLFPALRREAAPPAPEDEEPVGAGECAVRGFGFHDVVIETPHHEVRLWDLDAEGVRDVLLAYARRVQQLAEHPAVKYVQVLLFFKFSPS
;
A
#
# COMPACT_ATOMS: atom_id res chain seq x y z
N VAL A 1 33.44 72.34 21.46
CA VAL A 1 34.90 72.48 21.38
C VAL A 1 35.46 71.46 22.34
N ASP A 2 36.15 70.46 21.80
CA ASP A 2 37.17 69.56 22.40
C ASP A 2 36.97 68.96 23.81
N ALA A 3 37.35 67.72 24.12
CA ALA A 3 38.13 66.71 23.42
C ALA A 3 37.85 65.32 24.04
N HIS A 4 37.81 64.30 23.19
CA HIS A 4 37.81 62.88 23.57
C HIS A 4 39.22 62.44 24.04
N ARG A 5 39.27 61.63 25.10
CA ARG A 5 40.45 60.87 25.56
C ARG A 5 40.12 59.36 25.59
N PRO A 6 41.12 58.48 25.69
CA PRO A 6 41.69 57.68 24.61
C PRO A 6 41.09 56.25 24.50
N LYS A 7 41.40 55.61 23.37
CA LYS A 7 41.05 54.23 23.01
C LYS A 7 41.83 53.22 23.84
N GLU A 8 41.14 52.25 24.44
CA GLU A 8 41.72 51.04 25.01
C GLU A 8 41.40 49.85 24.09
N LEU A 9 42.42 49.06 23.80
CA LEU A 9 42.42 47.92 22.87
C LEU A 9 41.59 46.75 23.45
N ALA A 10 40.58 46.27 22.72
CA ALA A 10 39.98 44.97 22.97
C ALA A 10 40.57 43.92 21.99
N PRO A 11 40.84 42.69 22.45
CA PRO A 11 41.58 41.70 21.67
C PRO A 11 40.72 41.07 20.57
N SER A 12 41.39 40.70 19.48
CA SER A 12 40.84 39.92 18.37
C SER A 12 40.33 38.56 18.87
N VAL A 13 39.01 38.35 18.84
CA VAL A 13 38.43 37.02 18.97
C VAL A 13 38.40 36.40 17.57
N VAL A 14 39.31 35.46 17.39
CA VAL A 14 39.40 34.54 16.25
C VAL A 14 38.04 33.87 16.00
N HIS A 15 37.55 34.01 14.77
CA HIS A 15 36.40 33.27 14.25
C HIS A 15 36.81 31.79 14.15
N SER A 16 36.41 30.96 15.10
CA SER A 16 36.56 29.51 14.99
C SER A 16 35.26 28.91 14.48
N CYS A 17 35.34 28.26 13.32
CA CYS A 17 34.26 27.57 12.64
C CYS A 17 33.61 26.49 13.53
N GLU A 18 32.41 26.74 14.04
CA GLU A 18 31.53 25.72 14.64
C GLU A 18 30.76 24.90 13.58
N HIS A 19 31.45 24.40 12.57
CA HIS A 19 30.80 23.61 11.50
C HIS A 19 30.58 22.12 11.87
N GLY A 20 31.04 21.67 13.04
CA GLY A 20 31.02 20.25 13.44
C GLY A 20 29.96 19.82 14.48
N LYS A 21 29.36 20.74 15.24
CA LYS A 21 28.35 20.42 16.27
C LYS A 21 26.91 20.40 15.73
N SER A 22 26.65 21.16 14.67
CA SER A 22 25.31 21.42 14.13
C SER A 22 24.58 20.16 13.60
N MET A 23 25.27 19.23 12.94
CA MET A 23 24.60 18.08 12.31
C MET A 23 24.16 16.99 13.30
N ALA A 24 24.93 16.78 14.39
CA ALA A 24 24.60 15.76 15.40
C ALA A 24 23.44 16.17 16.31
N GLU A 25 23.24 17.48 16.49
CA GLU A 25 22.18 18.06 17.31
C GLU A 25 20.85 18.12 16.55
N ALA A 26 20.89 18.44 15.24
CA ALA A 26 19.75 18.37 14.33
C ALA A 26 19.15 16.94 14.22
N SER A 27 19.99 15.91 14.37
CA SER A 27 19.54 14.50 14.38
C SER A 27 18.73 14.12 15.64
N ARG A 28 18.74 14.94 16.69
CA ARG A 28 18.08 14.65 17.97
C ARG A 28 16.81 15.46 18.21
N THR A 29 16.58 16.51 17.45
CA THR A 29 15.39 17.36 17.60
C THR A 29 14.17 16.68 16.97
N SER A 30 13.04 16.71 17.68
CA SER A 30 11.78 16.30 17.08
C SER A 30 11.26 17.42 16.20
N GLU A 31 10.68 17.07 15.06
CA GLU A 31 10.09 18.03 14.10
C GLU A 31 8.70 17.56 13.68
N ALA A 32 7.86 18.49 13.24
CA ALA A 32 6.56 18.18 12.63
C ALA A 32 6.59 18.62 11.17
N ARG A 33 6.33 17.69 10.25
CA ARG A 33 6.25 17.96 8.82
C ARG A 33 4.81 17.79 8.36
N ARG A 34 4.34 18.69 7.51
CA ARG A 34 3.00 18.59 6.91
C ARG A 34 3.10 17.82 5.59
N ASP A 35 2.32 16.76 5.49
CA ASP A 35 2.17 15.99 4.26
C ASP A 35 1.23 16.73 3.29
N ALA A 36 1.69 16.96 2.06
CA ALA A 36 0.94 17.71 1.06
C ALA A 36 -0.16 16.89 0.37
N VAL A 37 -0.04 15.55 0.40
CA VAL A 37 -0.97 14.63 -0.28
C VAL A 37 -2.27 14.48 0.51
N PHE A 38 -2.15 14.30 1.83
CA PHE A 38 -3.26 14.06 2.74
C PHE A 38 -3.55 15.24 3.68
N ALA A 39 -2.76 16.31 3.60
CA ALA A 39 -2.87 17.53 4.41
C ALA A 39 -2.76 17.30 5.93
N ARG A 40 -2.00 16.29 6.38
CA ARG A 40 -1.84 15.90 7.80
C ARG A 40 -0.47 16.29 8.36
N TRP A 41 -0.38 16.50 9.68
CA TRP A 41 0.89 16.69 10.37
C TRP A 41 1.48 15.35 10.82
N VAL A 42 2.76 15.12 10.52
CA VAL A 42 3.52 13.93 10.93
C VAL A 42 4.66 14.37 11.83
N ILE A 43 4.77 13.76 13.01
CA ILE A 43 5.84 14.03 13.98
C ILE A 43 7.00 13.06 13.72
N PHE A 44 8.17 13.61 13.42
CA PHE A 44 9.43 12.88 13.39
C PHE A 44 10.14 13.07 14.73
N SER A 45 10.43 11.97 15.44
CA SER A 45 11.09 12.02 16.75
C SER A 45 12.14 10.90 16.83
N PRO A 46 13.34 11.09 16.24
CA PRO A 46 14.35 10.03 16.11
C PRO A 46 14.75 9.39 17.45
N ALA A 47 14.74 10.16 18.54
CA ALA A 47 15.05 9.69 19.88
C ALA A 47 14.09 8.59 20.40
N ARG A 48 12.84 8.51 19.89
CA ARG A 48 11.86 7.49 20.32
C ARG A 48 12.25 6.07 19.90
N SER A 49 13.05 5.90 18.86
CA SER A 49 13.55 4.58 18.42
C SER A 49 14.40 3.87 19.47
N ARG A 50 14.98 4.62 20.43
CA ARG A 50 15.88 4.11 21.48
C ARG A 50 15.16 3.82 22.79
N ARG A 51 13.84 4.04 22.86
CA ARG A 51 13.06 3.71 24.05
C ARG A 51 13.13 2.19 24.25
N PRO A 52 13.49 1.70 25.45
CA PRO A 52 13.40 0.27 25.75
C PRO A 52 11.96 -0.22 25.52
N THR A 53 11.79 -1.23 24.69
CA THR A 53 10.49 -1.86 24.44
C THR A 53 10.38 -3.13 25.27
N ASP A 54 9.40 -3.20 26.18
CA ASP A 54 9.03 -4.44 26.91
C ASP A 54 8.30 -5.47 26.02
N LEU A 55 8.09 -5.14 24.74
CA LEU A 55 7.47 -6.03 23.77
C LEU A 55 8.53 -7.05 23.31
N LYS A 56 8.64 -8.15 24.03
CA LYS A 56 9.34 -9.34 23.54
C LYS A 56 8.62 -9.80 22.27
N SER A 57 9.34 -9.90 21.16
CA SER A 57 8.89 -10.60 19.96
C SER A 57 8.70 -12.08 20.29
N HIS A 58 7.50 -12.46 20.70
CA HIS A 58 7.11 -13.84 20.90
C HIS A 58 6.07 -14.24 19.87
N GLY A 59 6.58 -14.72 18.73
CA GLY A 59 6.03 -15.89 18.08
C GLY A 59 7.24 -16.72 17.66
N PRO A 60 7.28 -18.05 17.91
CA PRO A 60 8.21 -18.87 17.16
C PRO A 60 7.97 -18.57 15.67
N ALA A 61 9.04 -18.25 14.96
CA ALA A 61 9.09 -18.44 13.51
C ALA A 61 8.49 -19.82 13.25
N ASN A 62 7.34 -19.88 12.58
CA ASN A 62 6.82 -21.17 12.14
C ASN A 62 7.86 -21.63 11.14
N PRO A 63 8.67 -22.67 11.44
CA PRO A 63 9.74 -23.04 10.55
C PRO A 63 9.12 -23.24 9.17
N SER A 64 9.51 -22.39 8.22
CA SER A 64 9.20 -22.62 6.82
C SER A 64 9.61 -24.07 6.55
N PRO A 65 8.71 -24.94 6.07
CA PRO A 65 9.06 -26.33 5.83
C PRO A 65 10.28 -26.32 4.92
N GLY A 66 11.35 -26.98 5.38
CA GLY A 66 12.58 -27.09 4.61
C GLY A 66 12.28 -27.70 3.24
N PRO A 67 13.15 -27.46 2.24
CA PRO A 67 12.93 -27.97 0.90
C PRO A 67 13.25 -29.46 0.82
N ASP A 68 12.66 -30.34 1.66
CA ASP A 68 12.73 -31.80 1.44
C ASP A 68 11.81 -32.69 2.33
N ASP A 69 10.64 -32.24 2.76
CA ASP A 69 9.65 -33.15 3.36
C ASP A 69 8.43 -33.18 2.44
N GLY A 70 8.02 -34.37 2.00
CA GLY A 70 6.95 -34.65 1.02
C GLY A 70 5.54 -34.18 1.39
N ALA A 71 5.39 -33.03 2.03
CA ALA A 71 4.15 -32.30 2.20
C ALA A 71 3.55 -31.97 0.82
N PRO A 72 2.22 -32.10 0.65
CA PRO A 72 1.57 -31.71 -0.58
C PRO A 72 1.89 -30.25 -0.86
N LYS A 73 2.36 -29.96 -2.09
CA LYS A 73 2.62 -28.59 -2.57
C LYS A 73 1.46 -27.70 -2.14
N PRO A 74 1.72 -26.52 -1.55
CA PRO A 74 0.65 -25.65 -1.11
C PRO A 74 -0.24 -25.32 -2.30
N SER A 75 -1.50 -25.72 -2.19
CA SER A 75 -2.50 -25.58 -3.23
C SER A 75 -3.64 -24.77 -2.64
N CYS A 76 -3.92 -23.61 -3.24
CA CYS A 76 -5.05 -22.75 -2.90
C CYS A 76 -6.05 -22.68 -4.06
N PRO A 77 -7.28 -22.17 -3.83
CA PRO A 77 -8.28 -22.01 -4.89
C PRO A 77 -7.82 -21.19 -6.10
N PHE A 78 -6.79 -20.36 -5.95
CA PHE A 78 -6.25 -19.51 -7.03
C PHE A 78 -5.19 -20.21 -7.90
N CYS A 79 -4.80 -21.44 -7.55
CA CYS A 79 -3.83 -22.21 -8.34
C CYS A 79 -4.43 -22.73 -9.64
N LEU A 80 -3.57 -22.98 -10.62
CA LEU A 80 -3.94 -23.61 -11.89
C LEU A 80 -4.74 -24.91 -11.68
N GLY A 81 -5.82 -25.11 -12.43
CA GLY A 81 -6.65 -26.32 -12.40
C GLY A 81 -7.71 -26.34 -11.30
N ARG A 82 -7.79 -25.29 -10.47
CA ARG A 82 -8.79 -25.14 -9.39
C ARG A 82 -9.75 -23.98 -9.65
N GLU A 83 -9.90 -23.59 -10.91
CA GLU A 83 -10.70 -22.43 -11.30
C GLU A 83 -12.18 -22.56 -10.93
N SER A 84 -12.70 -23.79 -10.80
CA SER A 84 -14.07 -24.10 -10.38
C SER A 84 -14.34 -23.77 -8.90
N GLU A 85 -13.29 -23.59 -8.09
CA GLU A 85 -13.40 -23.21 -6.68
C GLU A 85 -13.37 -21.68 -6.49
N CYS A 86 -13.17 -20.93 -7.57
CA CYS A 86 -13.20 -19.47 -7.56
C CYS A 86 -14.61 -18.93 -7.82
N ALA A 87 -14.83 -17.69 -7.41
CA ALA A 87 -15.98 -16.91 -7.86
C ALA A 87 -15.91 -16.65 -9.39
N PRO A 88 -17.00 -16.16 -10.02
CA PRO A 88 -17.07 -15.95 -11.45
C PRO A 88 -15.88 -15.16 -12.02
N GLU A 89 -15.43 -15.59 -13.19
CA GLU A 89 -14.34 -14.94 -13.89
C GLU A 89 -14.85 -13.75 -14.71
N ILE A 90 -14.11 -12.64 -14.64
CA ILE A 90 -14.36 -11.43 -15.42
C ILE A 90 -13.55 -11.49 -16.72
N PHE A 91 -12.24 -11.74 -16.61
CA PHE A 91 -11.38 -12.04 -17.76
C PHE A 91 -10.08 -12.73 -17.33
N ARG A 92 -9.33 -13.22 -18.33
CA ARG A 92 -7.99 -13.80 -18.18
C ARG A 92 -7.03 -13.30 -19.24
N VAL A 93 -5.74 -13.45 -18.98
CA VAL A 93 -4.64 -13.14 -19.91
C VAL A 93 -3.68 -14.33 -19.94
N PRO A 94 -3.34 -14.90 -21.12
CA PRO A 94 -3.97 -14.67 -22.41
C PRO A 94 -5.45 -15.12 -22.45
N PRO A 95 -6.22 -14.73 -23.48
CA PRO A 95 -7.59 -15.22 -23.70
C PRO A 95 -7.66 -16.76 -23.75
N PRO A 96 -8.88 -17.34 -23.62
CA PRO A 96 -9.08 -18.79 -23.75
C PRO A 96 -8.43 -19.36 -25.03
N ASP A 97 -8.03 -20.63 -24.98
CA ASP A 97 -7.37 -21.40 -26.05
C ASP A 97 -5.85 -21.23 -26.19
N ALA A 98 -5.23 -20.41 -25.34
CA ALA A 98 -3.77 -20.34 -25.23
C ALA A 98 -3.18 -21.42 -24.30
N SER A 99 -1.91 -21.76 -24.51
CA SER A 99 -1.10 -22.58 -23.60
C SER A 99 0.08 -21.74 -23.08
N PRO A 100 0.25 -21.53 -21.77
CA PRO A 100 -0.56 -22.04 -20.66
C PRO A 100 -1.98 -21.42 -20.63
N PRO A 101 -2.95 -22.08 -19.97
CA PRO A 101 -4.38 -21.73 -20.06
C PRO A 101 -4.72 -20.33 -19.52
N TRP A 102 -3.85 -19.76 -18.69
CA TRP A 102 -3.80 -18.36 -18.29
C TRP A 102 -2.49 -18.06 -17.55
N ARG A 103 -2.12 -16.78 -17.49
CA ARG A 103 -1.05 -16.21 -16.67
C ARG A 103 -1.62 -15.30 -15.58
N ILE A 104 -2.64 -14.50 -15.92
CA ILE A 104 -3.36 -13.64 -14.99
C ILE A 104 -4.86 -13.92 -15.11
N ARG A 105 -5.57 -13.88 -13.98
CA ARG A 105 -7.03 -13.92 -13.94
C ARG A 105 -7.57 -12.77 -13.12
N VAL A 106 -8.66 -12.17 -13.58
CA VAL A 106 -9.45 -11.22 -12.80
C VAL A 106 -10.79 -11.89 -12.54
N ILE A 107 -11.07 -12.11 -11.27
CA ILE A 107 -12.29 -12.76 -10.80
C ILE A 107 -13.02 -11.84 -9.84
N GLU A 108 -14.29 -12.12 -9.63
CA GLU A 108 -15.05 -11.48 -8.56
C GLU A 108 -14.49 -11.90 -7.18
N ASN A 109 -14.63 -11.05 -6.16
CA ASN A 109 -14.35 -11.49 -4.80
C ASN A 109 -15.55 -12.30 -4.25
N LEU A 110 -15.30 -13.51 -3.74
CA LEU A 110 -16.31 -14.36 -3.11
C LEU A 110 -16.89 -13.74 -1.82
N PHE A 111 -16.09 -12.92 -1.13
CA PHE A 111 -16.47 -12.20 0.09
C PHE A 111 -16.30 -10.70 -0.11
N PRO A 112 -17.11 -10.08 -0.99
CA PRO A 112 -16.91 -8.70 -1.37
C PRO A 112 -17.37 -7.76 -0.26
N ALA A 113 -16.67 -6.63 -0.13
CA ALA A 113 -16.97 -5.59 0.86
C ALA A 113 -18.12 -4.67 0.39
N LEU A 114 -18.33 -4.61 -0.92
CA LEU A 114 -19.40 -3.88 -1.61
C LEU A 114 -20.13 -4.85 -2.53
N ARG A 115 -21.43 -4.64 -2.76
CA ARG A 115 -22.27 -5.51 -3.60
C ARG A 115 -22.59 -4.80 -4.90
N ARG A 116 -22.33 -5.45 -6.04
CA ARG A 116 -22.62 -4.87 -7.36
C ARG A 116 -24.11 -4.92 -7.70
N GLU A 117 -24.89 -5.76 -7.02
CA GLU A 117 -26.34 -5.91 -7.17
C GLU A 117 -27.11 -4.93 -6.26
N ALA A 118 -26.44 -4.25 -5.33
CA ALA A 118 -27.09 -3.22 -4.53
C ALA A 118 -27.54 -2.05 -5.41
N ALA A 119 -28.60 -1.35 -5.00
CA ALA A 119 -29.00 -0.14 -5.68
C ALA A 119 -27.88 0.91 -5.59
N PRO A 120 -27.44 1.50 -6.71
CA PRO A 120 -26.49 2.61 -6.70
C PRO A 120 -26.97 3.77 -5.81
N PRO A 121 -26.04 4.55 -5.22
CA PRO A 121 -26.42 5.76 -4.51
C PRO A 121 -27.19 6.71 -5.42
N ALA A 122 -28.11 7.48 -4.83
CA ALA A 122 -28.77 8.56 -5.53
C ALA A 122 -27.73 9.59 -6.04
N PRO A 123 -28.05 10.35 -7.10
CA PRO A 123 -27.21 11.46 -7.53
C PRO A 123 -26.94 12.42 -6.37
N GLU A 124 -25.74 12.99 -6.33
CA GLU A 124 -25.26 13.88 -5.26
C GLU A 124 -26.13 15.15 -5.07
N ASP A 125 -27.02 15.46 -6.02
CA ASP A 125 -27.95 16.59 -5.98
C ASP A 125 -29.15 16.36 -5.03
N GLU A 126 -29.32 15.16 -4.47
CA GLU A 126 -30.33 14.88 -3.44
C GLU A 126 -29.73 15.10 -2.04
N GLU A 127 -29.99 16.28 -1.47
CA GLU A 127 -29.62 16.63 -0.10
C GLU A 127 -30.06 15.54 0.91
N PRO A 128 -29.17 15.10 1.83
CA PRO A 128 -29.54 14.11 2.83
C PRO A 128 -30.69 14.63 3.69
N VAL A 129 -31.77 13.85 3.76
CA VAL A 129 -32.94 14.15 4.58
C VAL A 129 -32.55 14.02 6.06
N GLY A 130 -32.15 15.14 6.66
CA GLY A 130 -32.07 15.31 8.11
C GLY A 130 -30.72 15.04 8.76
N ALA A 131 -30.42 15.83 9.79
CA ALA A 131 -29.25 15.65 10.65
C ALA A 131 -29.44 14.42 11.55
N GLY A 132 -28.75 13.32 11.25
CA GLY A 132 -28.65 12.22 12.20
C GLY A 132 -28.04 10.94 11.65
N GLU A 133 -28.48 10.48 10.47
CA GLU A 133 -28.09 9.17 9.96
C GLU A 133 -27.90 9.21 8.45
N CYS A 134 -26.65 9.38 7.99
CA CYS A 134 -26.29 9.25 6.59
C CYS A 134 -25.68 7.86 6.34
N ALA A 135 -26.52 6.83 6.29
CA ALA A 135 -26.11 5.49 5.90
C ALA A 135 -26.38 5.32 4.40
N VAL A 136 -25.31 5.16 3.61
CA VAL A 136 -25.40 4.89 2.17
C VAL A 136 -25.34 3.37 1.95
N ARG A 137 -26.10 2.87 0.97
CA ARG A 137 -26.03 1.46 0.57
C ARG A 137 -24.61 1.15 0.05
N GLY A 138 -24.08 -0.02 0.41
CA GLY A 138 -22.76 -0.48 0.00
C GLY A 138 -22.70 -0.97 -1.45
N PHE A 139 -23.08 -0.13 -2.41
CA PHE A 139 -22.93 -0.41 -3.84
C PHE A 139 -21.47 -0.27 -4.27
N GLY A 140 -21.00 -1.21 -5.08
CA GLY A 140 -19.69 -1.14 -5.71
C GLY A 140 -19.16 -2.51 -6.12
N PHE A 141 -17.92 -2.51 -6.59
CA PHE A 141 -17.25 -3.70 -7.10
C PHE A 141 -16.05 -4.03 -6.22
N HIS A 142 -15.90 -5.30 -5.87
CA HIS A 142 -14.72 -5.81 -5.19
C HIS A 142 -14.30 -7.08 -5.92
N ASP A 143 -13.19 -6.99 -6.64
CA ASP A 143 -12.66 -8.03 -7.50
C ASP A 143 -11.25 -8.43 -7.02
N VAL A 144 -10.81 -9.63 -7.39
CA VAL A 144 -9.49 -10.17 -7.07
C VAL A 144 -8.71 -10.36 -8.37
N VAL A 145 -7.47 -9.87 -8.40
CA VAL A 145 -6.54 -10.13 -9.49
C VAL A 145 -5.54 -11.18 -9.03
N ILE A 146 -5.55 -12.32 -9.72
CA ILE A 146 -4.61 -13.42 -9.50
C ILE A 146 -3.46 -13.23 -10.49
N GLU A 147 -2.28 -12.91 -9.95
CA GLU A 147 -1.10 -12.46 -10.72
C GLU A 147 -0.35 -13.61 -11.38
N THR A 148 -0.50 -14.83 -10.87
CA THR A 148 0.21 -16.03 -11.34
C THR A 148 -0.60 -17.30 -11.06
N PRO A 149 -0.52 -18.32 -11.94
CA PRO A 149 -1.10 -19.64 -11.69
C PRO A 149 -0.33 -20.48 -10.67
N HIS A 150 0.87 -20.04 -10.26
CA HIS A 150 1.79 -20.79 -9.40
C HIS A 150 1.86 -20.18 -7.99
N HIS A 151 1.51 -20.97 -6.98
CA HIS A 151 1.39 -20.52 -5.58
C HIS A 151 2.66 -19.90 -4.97
N GLU A 152 3.82 -20.40 -5.37
CA GLU A 152 5.11 -20.00 -4.80
C GLU A 152 5.68 -18.73 -5.43
N VAL A 153 5.20 -18.37 -6.62
CA VAL A 153 5.69 -17.21 -7.37
C VAL A 153 5.10 -15.95 -6.76
N ARG A 154 5.95 -14.97 -6.47
CA ARG A 154 5.54 -13.63 -6.00
C ARG A 154 5.64 -12.63 -7.15
N LEU A 155 5.00 -11.48 -6.98
CA LEU A 155 5.03 -10.40 -7.98
C LEU A 155 6.46 -9.99 -8.38
N TRP A 156 7.40 -9.95 -7.44
CA TRP A 156 8.80 -9.58 -7.69
C TRP A 156 9.64 -10.72 -8.31
N ASP A 157 9.12 -11.95 -8.35
CA ASP A 157 9.76 -13.07 -9.05
C ASP A 157 9.40 -13.08 -10.54
N LEU A 158 8.40 -12.28 -10.95
CA LEU A 158 8.01 -12.11 -12.35
C LEU A 158 9.05 -11.29 -13.10
N ASP A 159 9.22 -11.59 -14.39
CA ASP A 159 9.98 -10.76 -15.29
C ASP A 159 9.24 -9.45 -15.63
N ALA A 160 9.92 -8.55 -16.34
CA ALA A 160 9.36 -7.25 -16.71
C ALA A 160 8.06 -7.40 -17.54
N GLU A 161 7.95 -8.46 -18.34
CA GLU A 161 6.74 -8.74 -19.14
C GLU A 161 5.57 -9.20 -18.26
N GLY A 162 5.83 -10.07 -17.28
CA GLY A 162 4.83 -10.51 -16.30
C GLY A 162 4.30 -9.34 -15.47
N VAL A 163 5.19 -8.49 -14.94
CA VAL A 163 4.78 -7.29 -14.19
C VAL A 163 3.99 -6.32 -15.08
N ARG A 164 4.44 -6.11 -16.33
CA ARG A 164 3.70 -5.30 -17.32
C ARG A 164 2.29 -5.85 -17.52
N ASP A 165 2.14 -7.16 -17.70
CA ASP A 165 0.85 -7.79 -17.95
C ASP A 165 -0.09 -7.65 -16.73
N VAL A 166 0.44 -7.71 -15.50
CA VAL A 166 -0.32 -7.45 -14.26
C VAL A 166 -0.83 -6.01 -14.23
N LEU A 167 0.04 -5.03 -14.51
CA LEU A 167 -0.34 -3.61 -14.55
C LEU A 167 -1.38 -3.34 -15.65
N LEU A 168 -1.25 -3.98 -16.81
CA LEU A 168 -2.24 -3.88 -17.89
C LEU A 168 -3.58 -4.51 -17.50
N ALA A 169 -3.57 -5.61 -16.74
CA ALA A 169 -4.80 -6.20 -16.20
C ALA A 169 -5.50 -5.24 -15.23
N TYR A 170 -4.75 -4.56 -14.34
CA TYR A 170 -5.30 -3.51 -13.48
C TYR A 170 -5.90 -2.38 -14.31
N ALA A 171 -5.14 -1.83 -15.27
CA ALA A 171 -5.59 -0.73 -16.12
C ALA A 171 -6.88 -1.08 -16.87
N ARG A 172 -6.93 -2.27 -17.48
CA ARG A 172 -8.11 -2.79 -18.17
C ARG A 172 -9.32 -2.86 -17.25
N ARG A 173 -9.16 -3.39 -16.03
CA ARG A 173 -10.28 -3.51 -15.09
C ARG A 173 -10.74 -2.15 -14.57
N VAL A 174 -9.82 -1.24 -14.27
CA VAL A 174 -10.13 0.13 -13.87
C VAL A 174 -10.94 0.84 -14.95
N GLN A 175 -10.57 0.69 -16.22
CA GLN A 175 -11.32 1.27 -17.35
C GLN A 175 -12.75 0.72 -17.43
N GLN A 176 -12.92 -0.61 -17.31
CA GLN A 176 -14.26 -1.21 -17.29
C GLN A 176 -15.13 -0.69 -16.14
N LEU A 177 -14.54 -0.48 -14.96
CA LEU A 177 -15.28 0.04 -13.81
C LEU A 177 -15.60 1.54 -13.95
N ALA A 178 -14.71 2.31 -14.59
CA ALA A 178 -14.90 3.73 -14.82
C ALA A 178 -16.02 4.05 -15.82
N GLU A 179 -16.37 3.10 -16.70
CA GLU A 179 -17.53 3.21 -17.59
C GLU A 179 -18.87 3.17 -16.83
N HIS A 180 -18.89 2.66 -15.60
CA HIS A 180 -20.10 2.60 -14.79
C HIS A 180 -20.40 3.98 -14.15
N PRO A 181 -21.57 4.62 -14.43
CA PRO A 181 -21.82 6.03 -14.07
C PRO A 181 -21.82 6.31 -12.56
N ALA A 182 -22.17 5.30 -11.75
CA ALA A 182 -22.16 5.39 -10.30
C ALA A 182 -20.78 5.17 -9.65
N VAL A 183 -19.76 4.73 -10.40
CA VAL A 183 -18.39 4.56 -9.88
C VAL A 183 -17.65 5.89 -9.99
N LYS A 184 -17.34 6.50 -8.85
CA LYS A 184 -16.58 7.77 -8.79
C LYS A 184 -15.09 7.57 -8.53
N TYR A 185 -14.73 6.42 -7.96
CA TYR A 185 -13.37 6.13 -7.55
C TYR A 185 -13.10 4.63 -7.65
N VAL A 186 -11.90 4.28 -8.08
CA VAL A 186 -11.42 2.89 -8.11
C VAL A 186 -10.09 2.83 -7.38
N GLN A 187 -10.05 2.03 -6.30
CA GLN A 187 -8.84 1.78 -5.55
C GLN A 187 -8.27 0.41 -5.96
N VAL A 188 -7.01 0.40 -6.38
CA VAL A 188 -6.24 -0.85 -6.52
C VAL A 188 -5.39 -1.01 -5.27
N LEU A 189 -5.57 -2.11 -4.53
CA LEU A 189 -4.82 -2.43 -3.31
C LEU A 189 -3.96 -3.65 -3.56
N LEU A 190 -2.64 -3.46 -3.56
CA LEU A 190 -1.68 -4.56 -3.63
C LEU A 190 -1.29 -4.99 -2.22
N PHE A 191 -1.72 -6.18 -1.81
CA PHE A 191 -1.35 -6.75 -0.51
C PHE A 191 -0.20 -7.73 -0.67
N PHE A 192 0.95 -7.40 -0.08
CA PHE A 192 2.02 -8.37 0.11
C PHE A 192 1.73 -9.16 1.39
N LYS A 193 1.32 -10.41 1.25
CA LYS A 193 1.19 -11.31 2.38
C LYS A 193 2.59 -11.78 2.78
N PHE A 194 3.22 -11.08 3.70
CA PHE A 194 4.41 -11.58 4.38
C PHE A 194 3.95 -12.67 5.34
N SER A 195 4.11 -13.94 4.95
CA SER A 195 4.06 -15.02 5.93
C SER A 195 5.19 -14.80 6.92
N PRO A 196 4.93 -14.81 8.24
CA PRO A 196 6.01 -14.79 9.21
C PRO A 196 6.84 -16.05 8.99
N SER A 197 8.10 -15.84 8.60
CA SER A 197 9.15 -16.85 8.48
C SER A 197 9.41 -17.55 9.80
#